data_AF-A0A8R7QJB3-F1
#
_entry.id   AF-A0A8R7QJB3-F1
#
_cell.length_a   1.000
_cell.length_b   1.000
_cell.length_c   1.000
_cell.angle_alpha   90.00
_cell.angle_beta   90.00
_cell.angle_gamma   90.00
#
_symmetry.space_group_name_H-M   'P 1'
#
loop_
_entity.id
_entity.type
_entity.pdbx_description
1 polymer ?
#
loop_
_entity_poly.entity_id
_entity_poly.type
_entity_poly.pdbx_seq_one_letter_code
_entity_poly.pdbx_strand_id
1 'polypeptide(L)'
;MDIMEKVLEVKGEDAVKMVQQLALQKQIYCSLTKGHVWSQQIELAKRPENRGKLIVTVHPSAGERYLSLALFEGLRKEAEAMQPVPVD
;
A
#
# COMPACT_ATOMS: atom_id res chain seq x y z
N MET A 1 26.68 -3.18 8.86
CA MET A 1 25.38 -2.66 8.36
C MET A 1 25.60 -1.20 7.97
N ASP A 2 26.62 -0.92 7.17
CA ASP A 2 27.26 0.41 7.22
C ASP A 2 26.77 1.34 6.09
N ILE A 3 25.80 0.87 5.29
CA ILE A 3 25.17 1.60 4.20
C ILE A 3 23.85 2.28 4.61
N MET A 4 23.30 1.93 5.78
CA MET A 4 22.00 2.41 6.24
C MET A 4 22.19 3.34 7.43
N GLU A 5 21.59 4.53 7.38
CA GLU A 5 21.56 5.44 8.55
C GLU A 5 20.65 4.91 9.65
N LYS A 6 19.52 4.30 9.29
CA LYS A 6 18.50 3.82 10.23
C LYS A 6 17.61 2.75 9.63
N VAL A 7 17.11 1.85 10.48
CA VAL A 7 15.99 0.96 10.18
C VAL A 7 14.72 1.55 10.79
N LEU A 8 13.67 1.69 9.98
CA LEU A 8 12.36 2.19 10.42
C LEU A 8 11.39 1.02 10.59
N GLU A 9 10.80 0.89 11.77
CA GLU A 9 9.78 -0.11 12.05
C GLU A 9 8.40 0.38 11.64
N VAL A 10 7.54 -0.51 11.15
CA VAL A 10 6.20 -0.15 10.68
C VAL A 10 5.16 -1.09 11.26
N LYS A 11 4.04 -0.54 11.72
CA LYS A 11 2.89 -1.32 12.18
C LYS A 11 2.11 -1.89 11.01
N GLY A 12 1.64 -3.13 11.15
CA GLY A 12 0.92 -3.86 10.11
C GLY A 12 -0.41 -3.21 9.68
N GLU A 13 -1.15 -2.63 10.63
CA GLU A 13 -2.48 -2.06 10.38
C GLU A 13 -2.44 -0.81 9.49
N ASP A 14 -1.42 0.04 9.67
CA ASP A 14 -1.24 1.26 8.90
C ASP A 14 -0.97 0.95 7.42
N ALA A 15 -0.34 -0.19 7.15
CA ALA A 15 -0.03 -0.62 5.79
C ALA A 15 -1.28 -1.03 4.99
N VAL A 16 -2.25 -1.69 5.62
CA VAL A 16 -3.48 -2.14 4.96
C VAL A 16 -4.27 -0.93 4.45
N LYS A 17 -4.50 0.06 5.33
CA LYS A 17 -5.21 1.29 4.98
C LYS A 17 -4.49 2.06 3.87
N MET A 18 -3.16 2.13 3.94
CA MET A 18 -2.36 2.82 2.94
C MET A 18 -2.46 2.16 1.56
N VAL A 19 -2.40 0.83 1.47
CA VAL A 19 -2.54 0.12 0.18
C VAL A 19 -3.91 0.38 -0.46
N GLN A 20 -4.98 0.36 0.33
CA GLN A 20 -6.32 0.67 -0.17
C GLN A 20 -6.41 2.12 -0.69
N GLN A 21 -5.87 3.08 0.06
CA GLN A 21 -5.83 4.49 -0.37
C GLN A 21 -5.01 4.67 -1.65
N LEU A 22 -3.87 3.99 -1.79
CA LEU A 22 -3.04 4.04 -3.00
C LEU A 22 -3.78 3.51 -4.22
N ALA A 23 -4.50 2.40 -4.09
CA ALA A 23 -5.30 1.85 -5.17
C ALA A 23 -6.42 2.82 -5.59
N LEU A 24 -7.16 3.38 -4.62
CA LEU A 24 -8.32 4.23 -4.88
C LEU A 24 -7.94 5.65 -5.35
N GLN A 25 -6.91 6.26 -4.77
CA GLN A 25 -6.60 7.68 -4.99
C GLN A 25 -5.49 7.89 -6.02
N LYS A 26 -4.59 6.91 -6.18
CA LYS A 26 -3.40 7.03 -7.03
C LYS A 26 -3.37 6.00 -8.15
N GLN A 27 -4.36 5.10 -8.23
CA GLN A 27 -4.42 4.00 -9.20
C GLN A 27 -3.16 3.10 -9.14
N ILE A 28 -2.55 3.00 -7.96
CA ILE A 28 -1.35 2.18 -7.74
C ILE A 28 -1.78 0.91 -7.01
N TYR A 29 -1.86 -0.17 -7.76
CA TYR A 29 -2.26 -1.47 -7.24
C TYR A 29 -1.06 -2.29 -6.76
N CYS A 30 -0.96 -2.53 -5.46
CA CYS A 30 0.31 -2.91 -4.83
C CYS A 30 0.21 -3.91 -3.68
N SER A 31 1.36 -4.50 -3.33
CA SER A 31 1.53 -5.39 -2.18
C SER A 31 1.43 -4.70 -0.82
N LEU A 32 1.07 -5.48 0.21
CA LEU A 32 1.01 -5.07 1.61
C LEU A 32 2.32 -4.43 2.11
N THR A 33 3.46 -4.98 1.70
CA THR A 33 4.80 -4.46 2.03
C THR A 33 4.96 -3.00 1.56
N LYS A 34 4.31 -2.60 0.47
CA LYS A 34 4.32 -1.20 0.01
C LYS A 34 3.59 -0.26 0.97
N GLY A 35 2.47 -0.70 1.56
CA GLY A 35 1.74 0.09 2.55
C GLY A 35 2.62 0.50 3.72
N HIS A 36 3.50 -0.41 4.16
CA HIS A 36 4.46 -0.15 5.23
C HIS A 36 5.48 0.91 4.81
N VAL A 37 6.11 0.71 3.64
CA VAL A 37 7.14 1.61 3.10
C VAL A 37 6.57 3.02 2.86
N TRP A 38 5.36 3.11 2.31
CA TRP A 38 4.74 4.39 1.96
C TRP A 38 4.29 5.17 3.19
N SER A 39 3.74 4.48 4.20
CA SER A 39 3.41 5.09 5.49
C SER A 39 4.65 5.75 6.11
N GLN A 40 5.77 5.02 6.18
CA GLN A 40 7.02 5.60 6.70
C GLN A 40 7.63 6.66 5.79
N GLN A 41 7.49 6.55 4.48
CA GLN A 41 7.99 7.55 3.54
C GLN A 41 7.30 8.90 3.76
N ILE A 42 5.98 8.90 3.97
CA ILE A 42 5.21 10.10 4.28
C ILE A 42 5.70 10.71 5.60
N GLU A 43 5.89 9.89 6.64
CA GLU A 43 6.40 10.38 7.93
C GLU A 43 7.84 10.92 7.82
N LEU A 44 8.69 10.30 6.99
CA LEU A 44 10.03 10.79 6.71
C LEU A 44 10.00 12.12 5.94
N ALA A 45 9.08 12.27 4.99
CA ALA A 45 8.91 13.49 4.19
C ALA A 45 8.40 14.68 5.02
N LYS A 46 7.62 14.43 6.07
CA LYS A 46 7.11 15.46 6.99
C LYS A 46 8.19 16.08 7.87
N ARG A 47 9.36 15.45 8.00
CA ARG A 47 10.41 15.94 8.90
C ARG A 47 11.06 17.22 8.36
N PRO A 48 11.32 18.24 9.22
CA PRO A 48 11.89 19.51 8.78
C PRO A 48 13.21 19.37 8.00
N GLU A 49 14.07 18.45 8.41
CA GLU A 49 15.37 18.16 7.79
C GLU A 49 15.25 17.56 6.37
N ASN A 50 14.07 17.09 5.99
CA ASN A 50 13.79 16.52 4.67
C ASN A 50 13.01 17.47 3.75
N ARG A 51 12.73 18.69 4.19
CA ARG A 51 12.04 19.69 3.38
C ARG A 51 12.82 19.98 2.09
N GLY A 52 12.13 19.87 0.96
CA GLY A 52 12.70 20.12 -0.37
C GLY A 52 13.57 18.99 -0.92
N LYS A 53 13.77 17.89 -0.17
CA LYS A 53 14.48 16.72 -0.67
C LYS A 53 13.58 15.82 -1.50
N LEU A 54 14.18 15.09 -2.44
CA LEU A 54 13.52 14.03 -3.19
C LEU A 54 13.71 12.69 -2.45
N ILE A 55 12.61 12.06 -2.05
CA ILE A 55 12.64 10.74 -1.40
C ILE A 55 12.18 9.68 -2.41
N VAL A 56 13.03 8.68 -2.64
CA VAL A 56 12.76 7.57 -3.57
C VAL A 56 12.57 6.26 -2.80
N THR A 57 11.57 5.47 -3.18
CA THR A 57 11.30 4.15 -2.62
C THR A 57 11.01 3.14 -3.73
N VAL A 58 11.17 1.85 -3.41
CA VAL A 58 10.95 0.75 -4.35
C VAL A 58 9.61 0.09 -4.11
N HIS A 59 8.91 -0.22 -5.20
CA HIS A 59 7.73 -1.05 -5.19
C HIS A 59 8.08 -2.46 -5.71
N PRO A 60 8.16 -3.48 -4.84
CA PRO A 60 8.76 -4.77 -5.24
C PRO A 60 7.85 -5.66 -6.09
N SER A 61 6.52 -5.47 -6.03
CA SER A 61 5.55 -6.38 -6.64
C SER A 61 4.14 -5.80 -6.78
N ALA A 62 3.50 -6.06 -7.91
CA ALA A 62 2.11 -5.66 -8.17
C ALA A 62 1.10 -6.33 -7.21
N GLY A 63 -0.04 -5.67 -6.99
CA GLY A 63 -1.07 -6.10 -6.04
C GLY A 63 -1.81 -7.39 -6.41
N GLU A 64 -1.92 -7.73 -7.70
CA GLU A 64 -2.75 -8.86 -8.19
C GLU A 64 -2.27 -10.22 -7.67
N ARG A 65 -0.96 -10.35 -7.45
CA ARG A 65 -0.37 -11.53 -6.84
C ARG A 65 -0.99 -11.86 -5.47
N TYR A 66 -1.56 -10.88 -4.79
CA TYR A 66 -2.02 -10.98 -3.41
C TYR A 66 -3.54 -11.10 -3.26
N LEU A 67 -4.31 -11.27 -4.35
CA LEU A 67 -5.78 -11.38 -4.33
C LEU A 67 -6.32 -12.47 -3.38
N SER A 68 -5.52 -13.51 -3.11
CA SER A 68 -5.87 -14.60 -2.19
C SER A 68 -5.59 -14.30 -0.71
N LEU A 69 -4.96 -13.16 -0.39
CA LEU A 69 -4.64 -12.77 0.98
C LEU A 69 -5.76 -11.98 1.65
N ALA A 70 -5.70 -11.91 2.99
CA ALA A 70 -6.65 -11.18 3.84
C ALA A 70 -6.86 -9.71 3.42
N LEU A 71 -5.86 -9.10 2.75
CA LEU A 71 -5.95 -7.75 2.19
C LEU A 71 -7.18 -7.55 1.28
N PHE A 72 -7.53 -8.58 0.49
CA PHE A 72 -8.61 -8.52 -0.50
C PHE A 72 -9.84 -9.33 -0.11
N GLU A 73 -9.88 -9.91 1.09
CA GLU A 73 -10.95 -10.84 1.47
C GLU A 73 -12.33 -10.20 1.42
N GLY A 74 -12.47 -8.95 1.89
CA GLY A 74 -13.75 -8.22 1.84
C GLY A 74 -14.23 -7.97 0.41
N LEU A 75 -13.33 -7.49 -0.44
CA LEU A 75 -13.62 -7.24 -1.87
C LEU A 75 -13.92 -8.54 -2.62
N ARG A 76 -13.22 -9.63 -2.29
CA ARG A 76 -13.48 -10.94 -2.87
C ARG A 76 -14.87 -11.44 -2.51
N LYS A 77 -15.25 -11.38 -1.23
CA LYS A 77 -16.60 -11.76 -0.76
C LYS A 77 -17.69 -10.95 -1.44
N GLU A 78 -17.46 -9.64 -1.62
CA GLU A 78 -18.38 -8.76 -2.35
C GLU A 78 -18.51 -9.19 -3.82
N ALA A 79 -17.38 -9.37 -4.51
CA ALA A 79 -17.36 -9.78 -5.91
C ALA A 79 -18.01 -11.16 -6.15
N GLU A 80 -17.76 -12.13 -5.26
CA GLU A 80 -18.37 -13.46 -5.29
C GLU A 80 -19.90 -13.42 -5.11
N ALA A 81 -20.43 -12.40 -4.43
CA ALA A 81 -21.86 -12.23 -4.18
C ALA A 81 -22.60 -11.47 -5.29
N MET A 82 -21.88 -10.84 -6.23
CA MET A 82 -22.49 -10.05 -7.32
C MET A 82 -23.34 -10.94 -8.23
N GLN A 83 -24.56 -10.50 -8.52
CA GLN A 83 -25.48 -11.16 -9.47
C GLN A 83 -25.57 -10.36 -10.76
N PRO A 84 -25.69 -11.02 -11.93
CA PRO A 84 -26.00 -10.32 -13.17
C PRO A 84 -27.34 -9.61 -13.07
N VAL A 85 -27.42 -8.41 -13.64
CA VAL A 85 -28.69 -7.69 -13.79
C VAL A 85 -29.27 -7.96 -15.19
N PRO A 86 -30.60 -8.05 -15.34
CA PRO A 86 -31.22 -8.13 -16.66
C PRO A 86 -30.80 -6.95 -17.53
N VAL A 87 -30.57 -7.22 -18.80
CA VAL A 87 -30.39 -6.20 -19.83
C VAL A 87 -31.65 -6.29 -20.69
N ASP A 88 -32.47 -5.24 -20.65
CA ASP A 88 -33.65 -5.09 -21.51
C ASP A 88 -33.25 -5.04 -23.00
#